data_AF-U2ZYM4-F1
#
_entry.id   AF-U2ZYM4-F1
#
_cell.length_a   1.000
_cell.length_b   1.000
_cell.length_c   1.000
_cell.angle_alpha   90.00
_cell.angle_beta   90.00
_cell.angle_gamma   90.00
#
_symmetry.space_group_name_H-M   'P 1'
#
loop_
_entity.id
_entity.type
_entity.pdbx_description
1 polymer ?
#
loop_
_entity_poly.entity_id
_entity_poly.type
_entity_poly.pdbx_seq_one_letter_code
_entity_poly.pdbx_strand_id
1 'polypeptide(L)'
;MSGLGTLLRCTCGAAAAEMALILPLLVTLLFGGSELGYYFYNQHQVVKGVRDGARFASRQSFVGLNCNNGDFTVTAPAATPIQEVTRTGQVSGGTPRVPGWVNDNITVEVTCPETAIKTGIYKNEANAPQINITANVHYRSLFDGVGIIDSTYMLNATQQAAVMGI
;
A
#
# COMPACT_ATOMS: atom_id res chain seq x y z
N MET A 1 -32.05 -48.91 -34.85
CA MET A 1 -32.02 -47.95 -33.73
C MET A 1 -31.26 -48.55 -32.52
N SER A 2 -30.00 -48.99 -32.70
CA SER A 2 -29.27 -49.77 -31.67
C SER A 2 -28.07 -49.03 -31.04
N GLY A 3 -27.80 -47.77 -31.42
CA GLY A 3 -26.60 -47.05 -30.97
C GLY A 3 -26.73 -46.31 -29.64
N LEU A 4 -27.96 -45.94 -29.25
CA LEU A 4 -28.19 -45.05 -28.09
C LEU A 4 -27.92 -45.76 -26.75
N GLY A 5 -28.21 -47.06 -26.66
CA GLY A 5 -27.97 -47.86 -25.45
C GLY A 5 -26.48 -48.12 -25.18
N THR A 6 -25.64 -48.14 -26.21
CA THR A 6 -24.19 -48.36 -26.09
C THR A 6 -23.46 -47.09 -25.64
N LEU A 7 -23.94 -45.91 -26.06
CA LEU A 7 -23.41 -44.61 -25.60
C LEU A 7 -23.68 -44.38 -24.11
N LEU A 8 -24.87 -44.75 -23.62
CA LEU A 8 -25.26 -44.60 -22.20
C LEU A 8 -24.50 -45.56 -21.25
N ARG A 9 -23.86 -46.60 -21.78
CA ARG A 9 -23.15 -47.63 -20.99
C ARG A 9 -21.62 -47.49 -21.05
N CYS A 10 -21.13 -46.47 -21.77
CA CYS A 10 -19.72 -46.26 -22.02
C CYS A 10 -19.08 -45.50 -20.84
N THR A 11 -18.21 -46.15 -20.06
CA THR A 11 -17.53 -45.56 -18.90
C THR A 11 -16.18 -44.93 -19.25
N CYS A 12 -15.75 -45.02 -20.50
CA CYS A 12 -14.42 -44.63 -21.00
C CYS A 12 -14.11 -43.13 -20.91
N GLY A 13 -15.02 -42.30 -20.39
CA GLY A 13 -14.84 -40.86 -20.17
C GLY A 13 -15.29 -40.37 -18.79
N ALA A 14 -15.62 -41.27 -17.85
CA ALA A 14 -16.12 -40.89 -16.53
C ALA A 14 -15.14 -39.98 -15.77
N ALA A 15 -13.85 -40.31 -15.77
CA ALA A 15 -12.81 -39.49 -15.15
C ALA A 15 -12.67 -38.09 -15.80
N ALA A 16 -12.86 -37.98 -17.11
CA ALA A 16 -12.85 -36.69 -17.79
C ALA A 16 -14.08 -35.85 -17.43
N ALA A 17 -15.25 -36.48 -17.26
CA ALA A 17 -16.47 -35.82 -16.81
C ALA A 17 -16.38 -35.34 -15.35
N GLU A 18 -15.79 -36.14 -14.47
CA GLU A 18 -15.53 -35.75 -13.07
C GLU A 18 -14.55 -34.58 -12.98
N MET A 19 -13.45 -34.63 -13.75
CA MET A 19 -12.48 -33.52 -13.82
C MET A 19 -13.16 -32.25 -14.38
N ALA A 20 -13.98 -32.36 -15.43
CA ALA A 20 -14.70 -31.22 -16.00
C ALA A 20 -15.67 -30.56 -15.00
N LEU A 21 -16.22 -31.31 -14.05
CA LEU A 21 -17.12 -30.80 -13.02
C LEU A 21 -16.35 -30.07 -11.90
N ILE A 22 -15.16 -30.54 -11.54
CA ILE A 22 -14.32 -29.95 -10.48
C ILE A 22 -13.46 -28.79 -11.01
N LEU A 23 -13.13 -28.78 -12.30
CA LEU A 23 -12.25 -27.80 -12.94
C LEU A 23 -12.68 -26.34 -12.69
N PRO A 24 -13.96 -25.94 -12.80
CA PRO A 24 -14.37 -24.56 -12.50
C PRO A 24 -13.99 -24.13 -11.08
N LEU A 25 -14.12 -25.02 -10.09
CA LEU A 25 -13.75 -24.75 -8.70
C LEU A 25 -12.23 -24.64 -8.54
N LEU A 26 -11.46 -25.51 -9.18
CA LEU A 26 -10.00 -25.46 -9.10
C LEU A 26 -9.44 -24.19 -9.76
N VAL A 27 -10.03 -23.79 -10.89
CA VAL A 27 -9.67 -22.57 -11.62
C VAL A 27 -9.97 -21.34 -10.77
N THR A 28 -11.15 -21.25 -10.14
CA THR A 28 -11.46 -20.09 -9.27
C THR A 28 -10.54 -20.02 -8.07
N LEU A 29 -10.17 -21.16 -7.48
CA LEU A 29 -9.28 -21.20 -6.31
C LEU A 29 -7.84 -20.83 -6.68
N LEU A 30 -7.36 -21.24 -7.85
CA LEU A 30 -6.04 -20.89 -8.37
C LEU A 30 -5.91 -19.40 -8.69
N PHE A 31 -6.85 -18.86 -9.49
CA PHE A 31 -6.79 -17.45 -9.90
C PHE A 31 -7.18 -16.51 -8.75
N GLY A 32 -8.19 -16.86 -7.96
CA GLY A 32 -8.58 -16.09 -6.77
C GLY A 32 -7.48 -16.09 -5.72
N GLY A 33 -6.85 -17.24 -5.45
CA GLY A 33 -5.75 -17.33 -4.49
C GLY A 33 -4.51 -16.54 -4.93
N SER A 34 -4.15 -16.60 -6.21
CA SER A 34 -3.00 -15.85 -6.73
C SER A 34 -3.22 -14.33 -6.70
N GLU A 35 -4.43 -13.86 -7.07
CA GLU A 35 -4.78 -12.45 -6.95
C GLU A 35 -4.75 -11.97 -5.50
N LEU A 36 -5.39 -12.71 -4.58
CA LEU A 36 -5.41 -12.33 -3.16
C LEU A 36 -3.99 -12.28 -2.58
N GLY A 37 -3.13 -13.23 -2.94
CA GLY A 37 -1.72 -13.21 -2.56
C GLY A 37 -1.00 -11.96 -3.06
N TYR A 38 -1.23 -11.58 -4.31
CA TYR A 38 -0.65 -10.37 -4.91
C TYR A 38 -1.19 -9.07 -4.28
N TYR A 39 -2.48 -9.03 -3.95
CA TYR A 39 -3.09 -7.93 -3.20
C TYR A 39 -2.41 -7.73 -1.84
N PHE A 40 -2.32 -8.78 -1.02
CA PHE A 40 -1.66 -8.69 0.28
C PHE A 40 -0.18 -8.34 0.17
N TYR A 41 0.51 -8.87 -0.84
CA TYR A 41 1.89 -8.51 -1.11
C TYR A 41 2.05 -7.01 -1.34
N ASN A 42 1.24 -6.41 -2.23
CA ASN A 42 1.29 -4.98 -2.49
C ASN A 42 0.87 -4.16 -1.26
N GLN A 43 -0.18 -4.56 -0.55
CA GLN A 43 -0.60 -3.89 0.68
C GLN A 43 0.53 -3.85 1.72
N HIS A 44 1.26 -4.95 1.90
CA HIS A 44 2.42 -4.99 2.79
C HIS A 44 3.56 -4.09 2.32
N GLN A 45 3.79 -3.96 1.01
CA GLN A 45 4.78 -3.03 0.48
C GLN A 45 4.40 -1.57 0.77
N VAL A 46 3.12 -1.20 0.59
CA VAL A 46 2.63 0.16 0.91
C VAL A 46 2.78 0.47 2.41
N VAL A 47 2.34 -0.44 3.29
CA VAL A 47 2.46 -0.26 4.75
C VAL A 47 3.92 -0.12 5.18
N LYS A 48 4.84 -0.90 4.61
CA LYS A 48 6.28 -0.78 4.88
C LYS A 48 6.85 0.53 4.35
N GLY A 49 6.44 0.94 3.14
CA GLY A 49 6.82 2.22 2.55
C GLY A 49 6.45 3.40 3.43
N VAL A 50 5.18 3.48 3.85
CA VAL A 50 4.68 4.55 4.72
C VAL A 50 5.40 4.55 6.09
N ARG A 51 5.75 3.37 6.62
CA ARG A 51 6.57 3.27 7.84
C ARG A 51 7.99 3.79 7.66
N ASP A 52 8.64 3.47 6.54
CA ASP A 52 9.99 3.95 6.24
C ASP A 52 9.98 5.47 6.01
N GLY A 53 8.98 5.96 5.28
CA GLY A 53 8.69 7.39 5.13
C GLY A 53 8.54 8.08 6.47
N ALA A 54 7.76 7.53 7.40
CA ALA A 54 7.51 8.16 8.70
C ALA A 54 8.76 8.18 9.57
N ARG A 55 9.57 7.13 9.51
CA ARG A 55 10.88 7.08 10.17
C ARG A 55 11.84 8.11 9.57
N PHE A 56 11.88 8.26 8.26
CA PHE A 56 12.70 9.27 7.61
C PHE A 56 12.22 10.69 7.92
N ALA A 57 10.91 10.91 7.88
CA ALA A 57 10.26 12.17 8.24
C ALA A 57 10.51 12.56 9.71
N SER A 58 10.52 11.58 10.63
CA SER A 58 10.83 11.83 12.04
C SER A 58 12.23 12.41 12.27
N ARG A 59 13.15 12.24 11.32
CA ARG A 59 14.53 12.77 11.40
C ARG A 59 14.68 14.11 10.71
N GLN A 60 13.65 14.64 10.07
CA GLN A 60 13.75 15.96 9.47
C GLN A 60 13.89 17.03 10.55
N SER A 61 14.65 18.07 10.23
CA SER A 61 14.83 19.23 11.10
C SER A 61 13.50 19.87 11.46
N PHE A 62 13.39 20.40 12.68
CA PHE A 62 12.24 21.18 13.14
C PHE A 62 11.97 22.42 12.27
N VAL A 63 12.99 22.93 11.55
CA VAL A 63 12.81 24.01 10.57
C VAL A 63 12.01 23.54 9.35
N GLY A 64 12.19 22.28 8.94
CA GLY A 64 11.53 21.71 7.76
C GLY A 64 10.10 21.22 8.04
N LEU A 65 9.81 20.87 9.31
CA LEU A 65 8.51 20.42 9.82
C LEU A 65 8.10 21.34 10.98
N ASN A 66 7.56 22.49 10.63
CA ASN A 66 7.35 23.58 11.57
C ASN A 66 5.99 23.47 12.28
N CYS A 67 6.02 23.73 13.58
CA CYS A 67 4.86 23.85 14.47
C CYS A 67 4.79 25.21 15.20
N ASN A 68 5.50 26.23 14.71
CA ASN A 68 5.48 27.57 15.31
C ASN A 68 4.12 28.22 15.14
N ASN A 69 3.65 28.88 16.20
CA ASN A 69 2.48 29.75 16.20
C ASN A 69 1.17 29.09 15.72
N GLY A 70 1.09 27.76 15.73
CA GLY A 70 -0.08 27.00 15.26
C GLY A 70 -0.13 26.81 13.74
N ASP A 71 0.86 27.33 12.99
CA ASP A 71 0.94 27.10 11.54
C ASP A 71 1.60 25.75 11.27
N PHE A 72 0.85 24.91 10.56
CA PHE A 72 1.32 23.65 10.04
C PHE A 72 2.00 23.86 8.68
N THR A 73 3.33 23.71 8.62
CA THR A 73 4.04 23.75 7.33
C THR A 73 5.05 22.62 7.17
N VAL A 74 4.87 21.83 6.11
CA VAL A 74 5.93 20.99 5.54
C VAL A 74 6.58 21.79 4.43
N THR A 75 7.86 22.11 4.60
CA THR A 75 8.59 22.81 3.54
C THR A 75 8.80 21.86 2.35
N ALA A 76 8.68 22.37 1.12
CA ALA A 76 8.87 21.58 -0.11
C ALA A 76 10.20 20.77 -0.14
N PRO A 77 11.34 21.26 0.38
CA PRO A 77 12.58 20.48 0.44
C PRO A 77 12.49 19.23 1.34
N ALA A 78 11.58 19.19 2.31
CA ALA A 78 11.36 18.03 3.17
C ALA A 78 10.29 17.09 2.60
N ALA A 79 9.25 17.63 1.96
CA ALA A 79 8.13 16.84 1.43
C ALA A 79 8.56 15.84 0.34
N THR A 80 9.33 16.29 -0.67
CA THR A 80 9.71 15.43 -1.80
C THR A 80 10.56 14.24 -1.37
N PRO A 81 11.64 14.39 -0.57
CA PRO A 81 12.41 13.24 -0.10
C PRO A 81 11.59 12.29 0.78
N ILE A 82 10.63 12.78 1.58
CA ILE A 82 9.73 11.92 2.36
C ILE A 82 8.85 11.07 1.43
N GLN A 83 8.28 11.69 0.39
CA GLN A 83 7.47 10.98 -0.60
C GLN A 83 8.29 9.93 -1.36
N GLU A 84 9.51 10.29 -1.80
CA GLU A 84 10.41 9.37 -2.49
C GLU A 84 10.80 8.18 -1.62
N VAL A 85 11.21 8.40 -0.36
CA VAL A 85 11.56 7.31 0.57
C VAL A 85 10.35 6.41 0.82
N THR A 86 9.16 6.98 0.92
CA THR A 86 7.91 6.23 1.11
C THR A 86 7.64 5.30 -0.08
N ARG A 87 7.86 5.79 -1.30
CA ARG A 87 7.54 5.11 -2.56
C ARG A 87 8.62 4.11 -3.01
N THR A 88 9.90 4.47 -2.88
CA THR A 88 11.04 3.72 -3.45
C THR A 88 11.99 3.20 -2.38
N GLY A 89 11.99 3.79 -1.18
CA GLY A 89 13.01 3.52 -0.17
C GLY A 89 14.33 4.23 -0.41
N GLN A 90 14.38 5.19 -1.34
CA GLN A 90 15.56 6.02 -1.62
C GLN A 90 15.18 7.50 -1.46
N VAL A 91 16.14 8.35 -1.08
CA VAL A 91 15.91 9.79 -0.86
C VAL A 91 15.69 10.58 -2.15
N SER A 92 16.02 10.00 -3.30
CA SER A 92 15.80 10.56 -4.62
C SER A 92 15.80 9.45 -5.66
N GLY A 93 14.85 9.52 -6.60
CA GLY A 93 14.72 8.55 -7.68
C GLY A 93 14.36 7.13 -7.22
N GLY A 94 14.67 6.16 -8.08
CA GLY A 94 14.38 4.74 -7.86
C GLY A 94 13.05 4.29 -8.45
N THR A 95 12.83 2.97 -8.40
CA THR A 95 11.61 2.33 -8.88
C THR A 95 10.58 2.24 -7.75
N PRO A 96 9.29 2.46 -8.04
CA PRO A 96 8.25 2.34 -7.03
C PRO A 96 8.14 0.88 -6.55
N ARG A 97 7.96 0.70 -5.24
CA ARG A 97 7.78 -0.62 -4.61
C ARG A 97 6.50 -1.33 -5.08
N VAL A 98 5.50 -0.54 -5.50
CA VAL A 98 4.21 -1.01 -6.02
C VAL A 98 3.99 -0.38 -7.41
N PRO A 99 3.57 -1.15 -8.42
CA PRO A 99 3.35 -0.62 -9.77
C PRO A 99 2.35 0.54 -9.80
N GLY A 100 2.72 1.64 -10.46
CA GLY A 100 1.86 2.81 -10.59
C GLY A 100 1.80 3.73 -9.38
N TRP A 101 2.53 3.43 -8.30
CA TRP A 101 2.66 4.34 -7.16
C TRP A 101 3.45 5.58 -7.56
N VAL A 102 2.85 6.77 -7.43
CA VAL A 102 3.45 8.09 -7.69
C VAL A 102 3.44 8.97 -6.43
N ASN A 103 4.22 10.06 -6.43
CA ASN A 103 4.33 10.95 -5.27
C ASN A 103 2.99 11.61 -4.90
N ASP A 104 2.13 11.90 -5.88
CA ASP A 104 0.79 12.46 -5.67
C ASP A 104 -0.14 11.53 -4.87
N ASN A 105 0.19 10.24 -4.78
CA ASN A 105 -0.55 9.28 -3.94
C ASN A 105 -0.18 9.39 -2.46
N ILE A 106 0.80 10.23 -2.10
CA ILE A 106 1.34 10.32 -0.74
C ILE A 106 1.08 11.73 -0.19
N THR A 107 0.24 11.79 0.84
CA THR A 107 0.02 13.03 1.60
C THR A 107 0.87 13.02 2.86
N VAL A 108 1.55 14.14 3.09
CA VAL A 108 2.43 14.36 4.24
C VAL A 108 1.85 15.51 5.05
N GLU A 109 1.33 15.19 6.23
CA GLU A 109 0.70 16.13 7.15
C GLU A 109 1.49 16.18 8.45
N VAL A 110 1.49 17.31 9.16
CA VAL A 110 2.06 17.43 10.51
C VAL A 110 0.98 17.99 11.41
N THR A 111 0.87 17.39 12.57
CA THR A 111 -0.06 17.75 13.63
C THR A 111 0.77 18.18 14.84
N CYS A 112 0.40 19.30 15.44
CA CYS A 112 1.08 19.88 16.58
C CYS A 112 0.09 19.87 17.77
N PRO A 113 0.23 18.97 18.75
CA PRO A 113 -0.70 18.91 19.88
C PRO A 113 -0.60 20.15 20.76
N GLU A 114 -1.72 20.77 21.16
CA GLU A 114 -1.70 22.04 21.93
C GLU A 114 -0.96 21.96 23.29
N THR A 115 -0.80 20.75 23.83
CA THR A 115 -0.14 20.47 25.12
C THR A 115 1.11 19.60 24.95
N ALA A 116 2.11 20.08 24.21
CA ALA A 116 3.38 19.36 24.11
C ALA A 116 4.26 19.50 25.36
N ILE A 117 4.96 18.41 25.68
CA ILE A 117 5.94 18.36 26.76
C ILE A 117 7.22 19.09 26.29
N LYS A 118 7.49 20.28 26.85
CA LYS A 118 8.67 21.11 26.56
C LYS A 118 9.95 20.65 27.25
N THR A 119 10.13 19.34 27.40
CA THR A 119 11.32 18.75 28.04
C THR A 119 12.10 17.89 27.04
N GLY A 120 13.35 17.57 27.36
CA GLY A 120 14.19 16.74 26.49
C GLY A 120 14.50 17.41 25.16
N ILE A 121 14.32 16.67 24.06
CA ILE A 121 14.62 17.13 22.69
C ILE A 121 13.75 18.31 22.24
N TYR A 122 12.58 18.52 22.88
CA TYR A 122 11.63 19.58 22.55
C TYR A 122 11.79 20.85 23.39
N LYS A 123 12.83 20.94 24.22
CA LYS A 123 12.99 22.06 25.19
C LYS A 123 13.02 23.45 24.55
N ASN A 124 13.49 23.54 23.31
CA ASN A 124 13.62 24.79 22.55
C ASN A 124 12.48 24.98 21.54
N GLU A 125 11.60 23.98 21.42
CA GLU A 125 10.51 24.00 20.44
C GLU A 125 9.23 24.50 21.11
N ALA A 126 8.43 25.26 20.35
CA ALA A 126 7.15 25.74 20.84
C ALA A 126 6.17 24.58 21.09
N ASN A 127 6.28 23.52 20.28
CA ASN A 127 5.42 22.35 20.27
C ASN A 127 6.20 21.10 19.78
N ALA A 128 5.70 19.89 20.07
CA ALA A 128 6.28 18.62 19.62
C ALA A 128 5.61 18.17 18.31
N PRO A 129 6.25 18.28 17.13
CA PRO A 129 5.60 17.97 15.87
C PRO A 129 5.35 16.47 15.72
N GLN A 130 4.19 16.11 15.17
CA GLN A 130 3.85 14.73 14.82
C GLN A 130 3.54 14.67 13.34
N ILE A 131 4.33 13.93 12.57
CA ILE A 131 4.09 13.75 11.14
C ILE A 131 3.16 12.57 10.90
N ASN A 132 2.14 12.76 10.08
CA ASN A 132 1.24 11.75 9.56
C ASN A 132 1.49 11.58 8.06
N ILE A 133 1.82 10.37 7.65
CA ILE A 133 2.00 10.03 6.24
C ILE A 133 0.87 9.11 5.84
N THR A 134 0.14 9.49 4.79
CA THR A 134 -0.90 8.67 4.20
C THR A 134 -0.53 8.34 2.76
N ALA A 135 -0.67 7.08 2.39
CA ALA A 135 -0.57 6.65 1.00
C ALA A 135 -1.92 6.08 0.55
N ASN A 136 -2.36 6.50 -0.64
CA ASN A 136 -3.55 6.02 -1.32
C ASN A 136 -3.18 5.63 -2.76
N VAL A 137 -2.91 4.35 -2.97
CA VAL A 137 -2.35 3.82 -4.21
C VAL A 137 -3.37 2.93 -4.90
N HIS A 138 -3.61 3.15 -6.20
CA HIS A 138 -4.45 2.25 -6.97
C HIS A 138 -3.87 0.85 -7.04
N TYR A 139 -4.68 -0.14 -6.67
CA TYR A 139 -4.35 -1.54 -6.85
C TYR A 139 -4.46 -1.90 -8.34
N ARG A 140 -3.43 -2.54 -8.88
CA ARG A 140 -3.44 -3.04 -10.26
C ARG A 140 -3.60 -4.55 -10.24
N SER A 141 -4.77 -5.05 -10.60
CA SER A 141 -5.05 -6.49 -10.66
C SER A 141 -4.17 -7.20 -11.69
N LEU A 142 -3.77 -8.45 -11.41
CA LEU A 142 -3.06 -9.28 -12.41
C LEU A 142 -3.99 -9.70 -13.55
N PHE A 143 -5.30 -9.67 -13.28
CA PHE A 143 -6.35 -10.18 -14.17
C PHE A 143 -7.40 -9.11 -14.53
N ASP A 144 -7.01 -7.83 -14.49
CA ASP A 144 -7.87 -6.66 -14.76
C ASP A 144 -8.64 -6.75 -16.10
N GLY A 145 -8.07 -7.45 -17.10
CA GLY A 145 -8.69 -7.70 -18.40
C GLY A 145 -9.61 -8.94 -18.50
N VAL A 146 -9.69 -9.77 -17.45
CA VAL A 146 -10.45 -11.04 -17.45
C VAL A 146 -11.79 -10.89 -16.69
N GLY A 147 -12.06 -9.72 -16.11
CA GLY A 147 -13.38 -9.35 -15.59
C GLY A 147 -13.79 -10.02 -14.26
N ILE A 148 -12.88 -10.73 -13.59
CA ILE A 148 -13.17 -11.41 -12.31
C ILE A 148 -12.86 -10.50 -11.10
N ILE A 149 -11.92 -9.56 -11.25
CA ILE A 149 -11.29 -8.77 -10.17
C ILE A 149 -10.75 -7.48 -10.79
N ASP A 150 -11.28 -6.34 -10.37
CA ASP A 150 -11.02 -5.04 -10.98
C ASP A 150 -9.90 -4.25 -10.27
N SER A 151 -9.31 -3.29 -11.00
CA SER A 151 -8.30 -2.35 -10.50
C SER A 151 -8.90 -1.12 -9.78
N THR A 152 -10.18 -1.20 -9.37
CA THR A 152 -10.89 -0.08 -8.74
C THR A 152 -10.52 0.09 -7.26
N TYR A 153 -9.88 -0.93 -6.66
CA TYR A 153 -9.50 -0.91 -5.26
C TYR A 153 -8.30 0.00 -4.97
N MET A 154 -8.32 0.62 -3.79
CA MET A 154 -7.23 1.43 -3.27
C MET A 154 -6.50 0.70 -2.16
N LEU A 155 -5.17 0.73 -2.21
CA LEU A 155 -4.27 0.34 -1.15
C LEU A 155 -4.00 1.56 -0.27
N ASN A 156 -4.60 1.55 0.91
CA ASN A 156 -4.47 2.64 1.87
C ASN A 156 -3.54 2.24 3.02
N ALA A 157 -2.64 3.13 3.40
CA ALA A 157 -1.85 3.00 4.61
C ALA A 157 -1.59 4.37 5.24
N THR A 158 -1.59 4.41 6.57
CA THR A 158 -1.26 5.59 7.35
C THR A 158 -0.21 5.25 8.40
N GLN A 159 0.71 6.17 8.66
CA GLN A 159 1.65 6.06 9.77
C GLN A 159 1.93 7.43 10.35
N GLN A 160 1.86 7.48 11.68
CA GLN A 160 2.26 8.65 12.45
C GLN A 160 3.61 8.42 13.12
N ALA A 161 4.41 9.47 13.24
CA ALA A 161 5.65 9.50 14.00
C ALA A 161 5.87 10.88 14.65
N ALA A 162 6.51 10.90 15.83
CA ALA A 162 6.97 12.15 16.43
C ALA A 162 8.26 12.61 15.73
N VAL A 163 8.39 13.90 15.44
CA VAL A 163 9.59 14.49 14.85
C VAL A 163 10.64 14.67 15.94
N MET A 164 11.89 14.33 15.63
CA MET A 164 13.02 14.31 16.56
C MET A 164 14.10 15.32 16.19
N GLY A 165 14.12 15.80 14.93
CA GLY A 165 15.00 16.90 14.51
C GLY A 165 16.50 16.60 14.48
N ILE A 166 16.90 15.33 14.28
CA ILE A 166 18.30 14.88 14.30
C ILE A 166 18.96 14.76 12.94
#